data_AF-A0A7K0RE02-F1
#
_entry.id   AF-A0A7K0RE02-F1
#
_cell.length_a   1.000
_cell.length_b   1.000
_cell.length_c   1.000
_cell.angle_alpha   90.00
_cell.angle_beta   90.00
_cell.angle_gamma   90.00
#
_symmetry.space_group_name_H-M   'P 1'
#
loop_
_entity.id
_entity.type
_entity.pdbx_description
1 polymer ?
#
loop_
_entity_poly.entity_id
_entity_poly.type
_entity_poly.pdbx_seq_one_letter_code
_entity_poly.pdbx_strand_id
1 'polypeptide(L)'
;AAGSDYKVIGDLTLRGVTKSVEFDLEFGGFATDPYGNYKMAATVTGVINREDFGVVWNAPLETGGVLVGEKVTITIELQAALQA
;
A
#
# COMPACT_ATOMS: atom_id res chain seq x y z
N ALA A 1 -14.99 15.91 -2.18
CA ALA A 1 -14.86 14.68 -1.40
C ALA A 1 -13.66 13.94 -1.97
N ALA A 2 -12.55 13.86 -1.24
CA ALA A 2 -11.42 13.01 -1.63
C ALA A 2 -11.78 11.59 -1.16
N GLY A 3 -12.67 10.96 -1.92
CA GLY A 3 -13.13 9.60 -1.65
C GLY A 3 -12.34 8.68 -2.55
N SER A 4 -11.71 7.67 -1.96
CA SER A 4 -11.08 6.56 -2.66
C SER A 4 -11.99 6.11 -3.81
N ASP A 5 -11.52 6.20 -5.05
CA ASP A 5 -12.34 5.86 -6.21
C ASP A 5 -12.63 4.35 -6.24
N TYR A 6 -11.70 3.54 -5.72
CA TYR A 6 -11.79 2.09 -5.74
C TYR A 6 -11.20 1.45 -4.48
N LYS A 7 -11.72 0.26 -4.15
CA LYS A 7 -11.12 -0.65 -3.17
C LYS A 7 -10.41 -1.78 -3.90
N VAL A 8 -9.16 -2.02 -3.53
CA VAL A 8 -8.34 -3.11 -4.06
C VAL A 8 -8.13 -4.14 -2.95
N ILE A 9 -8.74 -5.30 -3.12
CA ILE A 9 -8.54 -6.44 -2.23
C ILE A 9 -7.55 -7.38 -2.91
N GLY A 10 -6.48 -7.73 -2.20
CA GLY A 10 -5.45 -8.63 -2.74
C GLY A 10 -4.65 -9.32 -1.65
N ASP A 11 -3.93 -10.36 -2.04
CA ASP A 11 -3.08 -11.12 -1.14
C ASP A 11 -1.70 -10.44 -1.01
N LEU A 12 -1.39 -9.96 0.19
CA LEU A 12 -0.05 -9.49 0.55
C LEU A 12 0.73 -10.64 1.16
N THR A 13 1.89 -10.93 0.58
CA THR A 13 2.86 -11.88 1.16
C THR A 13 4.03 -11.13 1.75
N LEU A 14 4.27 -11.29 3.06
CA LEU A 14 5.45 -10.74 3.74
C LEU A 14 6.06 -11.81 4.65
N ARG A 15 7.37 -12.03 4.51
CA ARG A 15 8.12 -13.08 5.24
C ARG A 15 7.50 -14.49 5.16
N GLY A 16 6.92 -14.84 4.01
CA GLY A 16 6.28 -16.14 3.79
C GLY A 16 4.88 -16.29 4.39
N VAL A 17 4.35 -15.27 5.07
CA VAL A 17 2.96 -15.23 5.52
C VAL A 17 2.13 -14.47 4.48
N THR A 18 1.05 -15.07 4.01
CA THR A 18 0.12 -14.47 3.05
C THR A 18 -1.18 -14.09 3.74
N LYS A 19 -1.65 -12.86 3.56
CA LYS A 19 -2.95 -12.40 4.04
C LYS A 19 -3.66 -11.54 3.01
N SER A 20 -4.98 -11.70 2.92
CA SER A 20 -5.84 -10.78 2.18
C SER A 20 -5.86 -9.42 2.88
N VAL A 21 -5.53 -8.37 2.16
CA VAL A 21 -5.53 -6.98 2.61
C VAL A 21 -6.38 -6.13 1.67
N GLU A 22 -6.99 -5.08 2.22
CA GLU A 22 -7.73 -4.08 1.45
C GLU A 22 -6.92 -2.78 1.41
N PHE A 23 -6.78 -2.23 0.21
CA PHE A 23 -6.18 -0.93 -0.04
C PHE A 23 -7.19 0.00 -0.71
N ASP A 24 -7.05 1.29 -0.43
CA ASP A 24 -7.73 2.38 -1.12
C ASP A 24 -6.92 2.78 -2.35
N LEU A 25 -7.57 2.84 -3.52
CA LEU A 25 -6.97 3.30 -4.76
C LEU A 25 -7.63 4.61 -5.20
N GLU A 26 -6.79 5.62 -5.45
CA GLU A 26 -7.15 6.87 -6.11
C GLU A 26 -6.66 6.82 -7.56
N PHE A 27 -7.58 7.01 -8.51
CA PHE A 27 -7.24 6.92 -9.92
C PHE A 27 -6.72 8.27 -10.43
N GLY A 28 -5.42 8.32 -10.75
CA GLY A 28 -4.74 9.54 -11.21
C GLY A 28 -4.98 9.90 -12.68
N GLY A 29 -5.73 9.07 -13.42
CA GLY A 29 -6.08 9.33 -14.82
C GLY A 29 -5.15 8.65 -15.83
N PHE A 30 -5.43 8.96 -17.11
CA PHE A 30 -4.62 8.52 -18.24
C PHE A 30 -3.95 9.71 -18.92
N ALA A 31 -2.74 9.52 -19.43
CA ALA A 31 -2.00 10.52 -20.19
C ALA A 31 -1.06 9.87 -21.20
N THR A 32 -0.85 10.54 -22.34
CA THR A 32 0.22 10.21 -23.27
C THR A 32 1.49 10.93 -22.84
N ASP A 33 2.59 10.20 -22.68
CA ASP A 33 3.88 10.81 -22.36
C ASP A 33 4.54 11.46 -23.60
N PRO A 34 5.62 12.26 -23.43
CA PRO A 34 6.28 12.95 -24.55
C PRO A 34 6.85 12.05 -25.66
N TYR A 35 6.98 10.74 -25.41
CA TYR A 35 7.45 9.73 -26.35
C TYR A 35 6.31 8.96 -27.03
N GLY A 36 5.06 9.36 -26.78
CA GLY A 36 3.88 8.77 -27.41
C GLY A 36 3.31 7.54 -26.70
N ASN A 37 3.82 7.14 -25.54
CA ASN A 37 3.26 6.00 -24.81
C ASN A 37 2.01 6.42 -24.03
N TYR A 38 0.92 5.66 -24.20
CA TYR A 38 -0.27 5.84 -23.38
C TYR A 38 -0.06 5.22 -22.00
N LYS A 39 -0.27 6.01 -20.95
CA LYS A 39 0.00 5.62 -19.56
C LYS A 39 -1.19 5.88 -18.65
N MET A 40 -1.29 5.10 -17.58
CA MET A 40 -2.16 5.36 -16.44
C MET A 40 -1.33 5.74 -15.20
N ALA A 41 -1.93 6.49 -14.29
CA ALA A 41 -1.41 6.74 -12.96
C ALA A 41 -2.45 6.37 -11.89
N ALA A 42 -1.99 5.88 -10.75
CA ALA A 42 -2.84 5.62 -9.58
C ALA A 42 -2.03 5.71 -8.29
N THR A 43 -2.69 6.09 -7.20
CA THR A 43 -2.11 6.07 -5.86
C THR A 43 -2.86 5.04 -5.02
N VAL A 44 -2.13 4.13 -4.38
CA VAL A 44 -2.70 3.09 -3.52
C VAL A 44 -2.23 3.33 -2.09
N THR A 45 -3.16 3.32 -1.14
CA THR A 45 -2.86 3.53 0.29
C THR A 45 -3.58 2.50 1.16
N GLY A 46 -2.96 2.13 2.27
CA GLY A 46 -3.64 1.35 3.30
C GLY A 46 -2.73 1.07 4.49
N VAL A 47 -3.28 0.38 5.48
CA VAL A 47 -2.60 0.12 6.74
C VAL A 47 -2.65 -1.37 7.04
N ILE A 48 -1.49 -1.95 7.34
CA ILE A 48 -1.38 -3.34 7.80
C ILE A 48 -0.87 -3.37 9.25
N ASN A 49 -1.10 -4.48 9.96
CA ASN A 49 -0.40 -4.76 11.21
C ASN A 49 0.82 -5.64 10.89
N ARG A 50 2.03 -5.22 11.29
CA ARG A 50 3.28 -5.97 11.03
C ARG A 50 3.34 -7.31 11.77
N GLU A 51 2.67 -7.42 12.92
CA GLU A 51 2.69 -8.62 13.74
C GLU A 51 1.93 -9.77 13.06
N ASP A 52 0.92 -9.45 12.25
CA ASP A 52 0.20 -10.41 11.42
C ASP A 52 1.10 -11.15 10.42
N PHE A 53 2.25 -10.56 10.07
CA PHE A 53 3.24 -11.13 9.16
C PHE A 53 4.49 -11.66 9.89
N GLY A 54 4.38 -11.89 11.21
CA GLY A 54 5.45 -12.44 12.04
C GLY A 54 6.56 -11.46 12.39
N VAL A 55 6.37 -10.15 12.14
CA VAL A 55 7.28 -9.10 12.59
C VAL A 55 6.88 -8.68 13.99
N VAL A 56 7.30 -9.45 15.00
CA VAL A 56 6.87 -9.29 16.41
C VAL A 56 7.93 -8.66 17.33
N TRP A 57 9.12 -8.34 16.82
CA TRP A 57 10.14 -7.71 17.67
C TRP A 57 9.65 -6.37 18.19
N ASN A 58 9.90 -6.11 19.47
CA ASN A 58 9.62 -4.84 20.10
C ASN A 58 10.45 -4.66 21.37
N ALA A 59 10.52 -3.43 21.87
CA ALA A 59 11.15 -3.12 23.16
C ALA A 59 10.19 -2.25 23.99
N PRO A 60 10.09 -2.46 25.32
CA PRO A 60 9.26 -1.62 26.17
C PRO A 60 9.88 -0.22 26.34
N LEU A 61 9.03 0.80 26.46
CA LEU A 61 9.46 2.17 26.78
C LEU A 61 9.32 2.45 28.29
N GLU A 62 10.20 3.30 28.84
CA GLU A 62 10.16 3.69 30.26
C GLU A 62 8.85 4.39 30.65
N THR A 63 8.20 5.05 29.69
CA THR A 63 6.92 5.76 29.84
C THR A 63 5.69 4.85 29.66
N GLY A 64 5.89 3.54 29.50
CA GLY A 64 4.85 2.61 29.10
C GLY A 64 4.66 2.55 27.57
N GLY A 65 4.12 1.43 27.10
CA GLY A 65 3.98 1.14 25.66
C GLY A 65 5.22 0.48 25.06
N VAL A 66 5.33 0.54 23.73
CA VAL A 66 6.33 -0.18 22.95
C VAL A 66 7.07 0.72 21.95
N LEU A 67 8.33 0.39 21.67
CA LEU A 67 9.23 1.18 20.83
C LEU A 67 8.77 1.28 19.37
N VAL A 68 8.20 0.19 18.84
CA VAL A 68 7.81 0.08 17.44
C VAL A 68 6.30 -0.17 17.35
N GLY A 69 5.58 0.74 16.72
CA GLY A 69 4.14 0.61 16.48
C GLY A 69 3.79 -0.62 15.63
N GLU A 70 2.59 -1.16 15.85
CA GLU A 70 2.08 -2.34 15.14
C GLU A 70 1.61 -1.98 13.72
N LYS A 71 1.01 -0.80 13.56
CA LYS A 71 0.43 -0.32 12.29
C LYS A 71 1.51 0.21 11.36
N VAL A 72 1.49 -0.27 10.13
CA VAL A 72 2.37 0.17 9.04
C VAL A 72 1.49 0.71 7.92
N THR A 73 1.65 2.00 7.62
CA THR A 73 1.03 2.63 6.45
C THR A 73 1.86 2.29 5.21
N ILE A 74 1.19 1.81 4.17
CA ILE A 74 1.76 1.53 2.86
C ILE A 74 1.18 2.56 1.89
N THR A 75 2.06 3.21 1.13
CA THR A 75 1.71 4.10 0.02
C THR A 75 2.46 3.64 -1.21
N ILE A 76 1.74 3.45 -2.32
CA ILE A 76 2.28 3.05 -3.61
C ILE A 76 1.84 4.09 -4.64
N GLU A 77 2.80 4.74 -5.28
CA GLU A 77 2.57 5.58 -6.44
C GLU A 77 2.88 4.77 -7.69
N LEU A 78 1.86 4.51 -8.52
CA LEU A 78 1.95 3.63 -9.67
C LEU A 78 1.80 4.41 -10.97
N GLN A 79 2.64 4.09 -11.94
CA GLN A 79 2.48 4.44 -13.34
C GLN A 79 2.63 3.18 -14.19
N ALA A 80 1.71 2.95 -15.11
CA ALA A 80 1.77 1.82 -16.04
C ALA A 80 1.59 2.30 -17.49
N ALA A 81 2.38 1.74 -18.41
CA ALA A 81 2.23 1.96 -19.85
C ALA A 81 1.36 0.86 -20.47
N LEU A 82 0.52 1.24 -21.44
CA LEU A 82 -0.22 0.28 -22.25
C LEU A 82 0.78 -0.58 -23.03
N GLN A 83 0.69 -1.90 -22.84
CA GLN A 83 1.50 -2.86 -23.58
C GLN A 83 0.95 -3.00 -25.02
N ALA A 84 1.86 -3.03 -26.00
CA ALA A 84 1.56 -3.24 -27.41
C ALA A 84 1.22 -4.70 -27.75
#